data_AF-A0A1V5I6C9-F1
#
_entry.id   AF-A0A1V5I6C9-F1
#
_cell.length_a   1.000
_cell.length_b   1.000
_cell.length_c   1.000
_cell.angle_alpha   90.00
_cell.angle_beta   90.00
_cell.angle_gamma   90.00
#
_symmetry.space_group_name_H-M   'P 1'
#
loop_
_entity.id
_entity.type
_entity.pdbx_description
1 polymer ?
#
loop_
_entity_poly.entity_id
_entity_poly.type
_entity_poly.pdbx_seq_one_letter_code
_entity_poly.pdbx_strand_id
1 'polypeptide(L)'
;MNPVTNRLFSAAGLGLAATLFLGAKDFPDRAASAARYIFFLAGVLALLSVIMFFRSEAQSEPQNRWIRSPRHFLVTVAAMAGYGAAIPYLGFFLASALFMPVLALLLDYRRPLFIAIGTGVILLFVYLVFVYFLGVPVPMGIWEG
;
A
#
# COMPACT_ATOMS: atom_id res chain seq x y z
N MET A 1 15.59 -12.70 9.44
CA MET A 1 15.10 -13.87 8.66
C MET A 1 16.24 -14.47 7.86
N ASN A 2 16.29 -15.80 7.70
CA ASN A 2 17.38 -16.49 7.00
C ASN A 2 17.43 -16.11 5.50
N PRO A 3 18.61 -16.02 4.88
CA PRO A 3 18.78 -15.60 3.48
C PRO A 3 18.06 -16.52 2.47
N VAL A 4 17.84 -17.79 2.83
CA VAL A 4 17.07 -18.76 2.04
C VAL A 4 15.57 -18.41 2.02
N THR A 5 15.03 -17.93 3.14
CA THR A 5 13.62 -17.51 3.24
C THR A 5 13.35 -16.29 2.37
N ASN A 6 14.26 -15.30 2.34
CA ASN A 6 14.09 -14.11 1.49
C ASN A 6 14.11 -14.46 -0.01
N ARG A 7 15.01 -15.37 -0.42
CA ARG A 7 15.06 -15.87 -1.80
C ARG A 7 13.80 -16.62 -2.20
N LEU A 8 13.21 -17.39 -1.27
CA LEU A 8 11.95 -18.10 -1.50
C LEU A 8 10.77 -17.12 -1.65
N PHE A 9 10.70 -16.07 -0.82
CA PHE A 9 9.68 -15.03 -0.92
C PHE A 9 9.82 -14.21 -2.21
N SER A 10 11.04 -13.85 -2.62
CA SER A 10 11.26 -13.15 -3.90
C SER A 10 10.94 -14.04 -5.10
N ALA A 11 11.27 -15.34 -5.04
CA ALA A 11 10.94 -16.29 -6.10
C ALA A 11 9.42 -16.52 -6.20
N ALA A 12 8.74 -16.63 -5.06
CA ALA A 12 7.28 -16.73 -5.01
C ALA A 12 6.61 -15.43 -5.51
N GLY A 13 7.14 -14.26 -5.15
CA GLY A 13 6.67 -12.96 -5.64
C GLY A 13 6.83 -12.79 -7.15
N LEU A 14 7.98 -13.21 -7.70
CA LEU A 14 8.21 -13.23 -9.15
C LEU A 14 7.29 -14.23 -9.85
N GLY A 15 7.06 -15.40 -9.27
CA GLY A 15 6.11 -16.39 -9.79
C GLY A 15 4.68 -15.86 -9.83
N LEU A 16 4.23 -15.20 -8.75
CA LEU A 16 2.92 -14.54 -8.68
C LEU A 16 2.79 -13.39 -9.68
N ALA A 17 3.83 -12.57 -9.85
CA ALA A 17 3.84 -11.51 -10.84
C ALA A 17 3.75 -12.09 -12.27
N ALA A 18 4.46 -13.18 -12.56
CA ALA A 18 4.43 -13.84 -13.86
C ALA A 18 3.07 -14.50 -14.16
N THR A 19 2.42 -15.13 -13.18
CA THR A 19 1.08 -15.73 -13.38
C THR A 19 0.01 -14.66 -13.57
N LEU A 20 0.08 -13.55 -12.84
CA LEU A 20 -0.79 -12.39 -13.05
C LEU A 20 -0.59 -11.78 -14.44
N PHE A 21 0.66 -11.65 -14.89
CA PHE A 21 1.01 -11.13 -16.22
C PHE A 21 0.49 -12.02 -17.35
N LEU A 22 0.60 -13.34 -17.20
CA LEU A 22 0.11 -14.31 -18.19
C LEU A 22 -1.42 -14.41 -18.20
N GLY A 23 -2.10 -14.24 -17.06
CA GLY A 23 -3.56 -14.20 -16.99
C GLY A 23 -4.17 -12.91 -17.53
N ALA A 24 -3.43 -11.79 -17.47
CA ALA A 24 -3.89 -10.49 -17.94
C ALA A 24 -4.10 -10.41 -19.48
N LYS A 25 -3.47 -11.31 -20.25
CA LYS A 25 -3.55 -11.32 -21.73
C LYS A 25 -4.88 -11.85 -22.28
N ASP A 26 -5.67 -12.56 -21.47
CA ASP A 26 -6.88 -13.26 -21.91
C ASP A 26 -8.18 -12.52 -21.51
N PHE A 27 -8.10 -11.27 -21.05
CA PHE A 27 -9.27 -10.50 -20.63
C PHE A 27 -9.93 -9.72 -21.80
N PRO A 28 -11.25 -9.84 -22.02
CA PRO A 28 -11.96 -9.21 -23.14
C PRO A 28 -12.10 -7.68 -22.98
N ASP A 29 -12.22 -6.93 -24.09
CA ASP A 29 -12.02 -5.48 -24.26
C ASP A 29 -12.72 -4.51 -23.27
N ARG A 30 -13.70 -4.94 -22.47
CA ARG A 30 -14.23 -4.14 -21.32
C ARG A 30 -13.30 -4.13 -20.11
N ALA A 31 -12.28 -4.99 -20.12
CA ALA A 31 -11.28 -5.17 -19.08
C ALA A 31 -9.97 -4.43 -19.36
N ALA A 32 -9.91 -3.52 -20.33
CA ALA A 32 -8.69 -2.77 -20.63
C ALA A 32 -8.13 -1.98 -19.41
N SER A 33 -9.01 -1.47 -18.53
CA SER A 33 -8.63 -0.84 -17.25
C SER A 33 -8.18 -1.87 -16.20
N ALA A 34 -8.87 -3.01 -16.09
CA ALA A 34 -8.52 -4.10 -15.19
C ALA A 34 -7.17 -4.76 -15.58
N ALA A 35 -6.93 -4.96 -16.87
CA ALA A 35 -5.67 -5.44 -17.40
C ALA A 35 -4.53 -4.45 -17.07
N ARG A 36 -4.76 -3.14 -17.27
CA ARG A 36 -3.77 -2.11 -16.91
C ARG A 36 -3.43 -2.12 -15.42
N TYR A 37 -4.42 -2.37 -14.56
CA TYR A 37 -4.22 -2.56 -13.12
C TYR A 37 -3.39 -3.81 -12.81
N ILE A 38 -3.74 -4.96 -13.40
CA ILE A 38 -3.01 -6.22 -13.18
C ILE A 38 -1.56 -6.10 -13.66
N PHE A 39 -1.32 -5.50 -14.83
CA PHE A 39 0.02 -5.27 -15.36
C PHE A 39 0.83 -4.30 -14.50
N PHE A 40 0.21 -3.20 -14.05
CA PHE A 40 0.86 -2.27 -13.14
C PHE A 40 1.23 -2.96 -11.82
N LEU A 41 0.29 -3.70 -11.22
CA LEU A 41 0.51 -4.44 -9.99
C LEU A 41 1.62 -5.50 -10.13
N ALA A 42 1.58 -6.29 -11.20
CA ALA A 42 2.61 -7.28 -11.51
C ALA A 42 3.98 -6.61 -11.73
N GLY A 43 4.03 -5.48 -12.43
CA GLY A 43 5.25 -4.70 -12.63
C GLY A 43 5.83 -4.15 -11.33
N VAL A 44 4.98 -3.59 -10.45
CA VAL A 44 5.41 -3.10 -9.13
C VAL A 44 5.89 -4.26 -8.26
N LEU A 45 5.18 -5.38 -8.23
CA LEU A 45 5.60 -6.59 -7.48
C LEU A 45 6.91 -7.15 -8.01
N ALA A 46 7.10 -7.18 -9.33
CA ALA A 46 8.35 -7.61 -9.95
C ALA A 46 9.50 -6.66 -9.59
N LEU A 47 9.28 -5.34 -9.70
CA LEU A 47 10.25 -4.33 -9.31
C LEU A 47 10.62 -4.45 -7.83
N LEU A 48 9.65 -4.57 -6.93
CA LEU A 48 9.89 -4.78 -5.50
C LEU A 48 10.67 -6.08 -5.25
N SER A 49 10.34 -7.16 -5.95
CA SER A 49 11.04 -8.44 -5.83
C SER A 49 12.49 -8.33 -6.29
N VAL A 50 12.75 -7.60 -7.39
CA VAL A 50 14.11 -7.32 -7.88
C VAL A 50 14.87 -6.43 -6.90
N ILE A 51 14.25 -5.37 -6.37
CA ILE A 51 14.84 -4.50 -5.35
C ILE A 51 15.18 -5.31 -4.09
N MET A 52 14.29 -6.19 -3.62
CA MET A 52 14.56 -7.07 -2.49
C MET A 52 15.67 -8.08 -2.79
N PHE A 53 15.76 -8.56 -4.03
CA PHE A 53 16.80 -9.49 -4.45
C PHE A 53 18.20 -8.84 -4.42
N PHE A 54 18.29 -7.56 -4.83
CA PHE A 54 19.54 -6.80 -4.77
C PHE A 54 19.81 -6.15 -3.40
N ARG A 55 18.79 -5.87 -2.59
CA ARG A 55 18.93 -5.48 -1.19
C ARG A 55 19.16 -6.72 -0.31
N SER A 56 20.32 -7.34 -0.48
CA SER A 56 20.84 -8.31 0.48
C SER A 56 21.25 -7.57 1.76
N GLU A 57 20.56 -7.86 2.87
CA GLU A 57 20.94 -7.57 4.26
C GLU A 57 21.21 -6.10 4.67
N ALA A 58 20.28 -5.17 4.40
CA ALA A 58 20.33 -3.84 5.04
C ALA A 58 19.05 -3.47 5.78
N GLN A 59 18.42 -4.45 6.42
CA GLN A 59 17.51 -4.16 7.52
C GLN A 59 17.61 -5.30 8.52
N SER A 60 18.58 -5.16 9.44
CA SER A 60 18.44 -5.77 10.76
C SER A 60 17.05 -5.36 11.25
N GLU A 61 16.13 -6.31 11.31
CA GLU A 61 14.84 -6.05 11.93
C GLU A 61 15.12 -5.40 13.28
N PRO A 62 14.52 -4.26 13.64
CA PRO A 62 14.38 -3.92 15.03
C PRO A 62 13.55 -5.05 15.63
N GLN A 63 14.25 -6.05 16.16
CA GLN A 63 13.75 -7.25 16.80
C GLN A 63 12.52 -6.86 17.63
N ASN A 64 11.36 -7.34 17.18
CA ASN A 64 10.11 -7.53 17.92
C ASN A 64 9.63 -6.46 18.92
N ARG A 65 10.01 -5.19 18.81
CA ARG A 65 9.48 -4.17 19.73
C ARG A 65 8.00 -3.84 19.49
N TRP A 66 7.45 -4.26 18.33
CA TRP A 66 6.03 -4.10 17.97
C TRP A 66 5.08 -4.86 18.91
N ILE A 67 5.50 -5.99 19.49
CA ILE A 67 4.67 -6.81 20.39
C ILE A 67 4.73 -6.30 21.84
N ARG A 68 5.60 -5.32 22.16
CA ARG A 68 5.75 -4.85 23.56
C ARG A 68 4.56 -4.04 24.09
N SER A 69 3.60 -3.64 23.26
CA SER A 69 2.43 -2.91 23.73
C SER A 69 1.14 -3.36 23.03
N PRO A 70 0.35 -4.26 23.65
CA PRO A 70 -0.95 -4.67 23.09
C PRO A 70 -1.88 -3.47 22.83
N ARG A 71 -1.68 -2.37 23.57
CA ARG A 71 -2.38 -1.10 23.38
C ARG A 71 -2.17 -0.49 21.99
N HIS A 72 -0.92 -0.36 21.51
CA HIS A 72 -0.68 0.24 20.19
C HIS A 72 -1.19 -0.64 19.05
N PHE A 73 -1.14 -1.97 19.24
CA PHE A 73 -1.75 -2.91 18.30
C PHE A 73 -3.28 -2.74 18.23
N LEU A 74 -3.97 -2.78 19.37
CA LEU A 74 -5.42 -2.58 19.44
C LEU A 74 -5.84 -1.22 18.87
N VAL A 75 -5.08 -0.17 19.17
CA VAL A 75 -5.29 1.18 18.65
C VAL A 75 -5.16 1.21 17.12
N THR A 76 -4.16 0.54 16.56
CA THR A 76 -3.98 0.48 15.10
C THR A 76 -5.12 -0.27 14.44
N VAL A 77 -5.54 -1.41 15.00
CA VAL A 77 -6.67 -2.20 14.49
C VAL A 77 -7.97 -1.40 14.53
N ALA A 78 -8.25 -0.73 15.65
CA ALA A 78 -9.42 0.13 15.80
C ALA A 78 -9.38 1.31 14.81
N ALA A 79 -8.22 1.93 14.62
CA ALA A 79 -8.03 3.01 13.66
C ALA A 79 -8.24 2.53 12.21
N MET A 80 -7.78 1.33 11.85
CA MET A 80 -8.02 0.75 10.51
C MET A 80 -9.50 0.47 10.27
N ALA A 81 -10.21 -0.05 11.28
CA ALA A 81 -11.66 -0.25 11.19
C ALA A 81 -12.40 1.09 11.02
N GLY A 82 -12.01 2.11 11.79
CA GLY A 82 -12.54 3.47 11.66
C GLY A 82 -12.26 4.09 10.29
N TYR A 83 -11.06 3.89 9.74
CA TYR A 83 -10.70 4.33 8.40
C TYR A 83 -11.58 3.66 7.34
N GLY A 84 -11.77 2.34 7.41
CA GLY A 84 -12.65 1.61 6.49
C GLY A 84 -14.10 2.12 6.52
N ALA A 85 -14.63 2.42 7.71
CA ALA A 85 -15.96 2.99 7.87
C ALA A 85 -16.05 4.45 7.40
N ALA A 86 -14.95 5.21 7.41
CA ALA A 86 -14.88 6.60 6.99
C ALA A 86 -14.85 6.79 5.47
N ILE A 87 -14.28 5.84 4.72
CA ILE A 87 -14.11 5.92 3.26
C ILE A 87 -15.44 6.21 2.51
N PRO A 88 -16.56 5.51 2.77
CA PRO A 88 -17.82 5.75 2.06
C PRO A 88 -18.36 7.17 2.23
N TYR A 89 -18.04 7.83 3.35
CA TYR A 89 -18.53 9.17 3.66
C TYR A 89 -17.54 10.24 3.20
N LEU A 90 -16.28 10.16 3.64
CA LEU A 90 -15.27 11.21 3.44
C LEU A 90 -14.54 11.10 2.10
N GLY A 91 -14.57 9.92 1.47
CA GLY A 91 -13.77 9.62 0.29
C GLY A 91 -12.34 9.19 0.67
N PHE A 92 -11.69 8.47 -0.24
CA PHE A 92 -10.39 7.83 -0.01
C PHE A 92 -9.28 8.84 0.34
N PHE A 93 -9.19 9.95 -0.40
CA PHE A 93 -8.12 10.93 -0.22
C PHE A 93 -8.25 11.66 1.12
N LEU A 94 -9.46 12.11 1.47
CA LEU A 94 -9.70 12.84 2.72
C LEU A 94 -9.62 11.91 3.94
N ALA A 95 -10.18 10.70 3.84
CA ALA A 95 -10.06 9.69 4.89
C ALA A 95 -8.59 9.33 5.14
N SER A 96 -7.79 9.17 4.09
CA SER A 96 -6.35 8.85 4.21
C SER A 96 -5.53 10.03 4.75
N ALA A 97 -5.85 11.25 4.31
CA ALA A 97 -5.21 12.48 4.78
C ALA A 97 -5.46 12.71 6.28
N LEU A 98 -6.59 12.25 6.82
CA LEU A 98 -6.88 12.31 8.24
C LEU A 98 -6.31 11.09 8.99
N PHE A 99 -6.44 9.90 8.42
CA PHE A 99 -6.01 8.64 9.04
C PHE A 99 -4.50 8.62 9.31
N MET A 100 -3.68 9.04 8.35
CA MET A 100 -2.21 8.98 8.48
C MET A 100 -1.70 9.85 9.65
N PRO A 101 -2.08 11.14 9.77
CA PRO A 101 -1.74 11.96 10.93
C PRO A 101 -2.33 11.43 12.23
N VAL A 102 -3.60 11.02 12.24
CA VAL A 102 -4.27 10.50 13.44
C VAL A 102 -3.55 9.26 13.95
N LEU A 103 -3.27 8.29 13.08
CA LEU A 103 -2.54 7.08 13.46
C LEU A 103 -1.15 7.41 13.98
N ALA A 104 -0.43 8.33 13.34
CA ALA A 104 0.90 8.73 13.77
C ALA A 104 0.90 9.41 15.15
N LEU A 105 -0.11 10.23 15.44
CA LEU A 105 -0.33 10.81 16.77
C LEU A 105 -0.67 9.73 17.81
N LEU A 106 -1.54 8.77 17.46
CA LEU A 106 -1.93 7.65 18.32
C LEU A 106 -0.73 6.72 18.65
N LEU A 107 0.27 6.69 17.77
CA LEU A 107 1.52 5.96 17.96
C LEU A 107 2.63 6.78 18.64
N ASP A 108 2.35 8.01 19.10
CA ASP A 108 3.32 8.94 19.74
C ASP A 108 4.51 9.27 18.81
N TYR A 109 4.27 9.36 17.49
CA TYR A 109 5.29 9.74 16.53
C TYR A 109 5.50 11.26 16.50
N ARG A 110 6.61 11.73 17.05
CA ARG A 110 6.85 13.15 17.36
C ARG A 110 7.37 14.02 16.20
N ARG A 111 7.17 13.60 14.94
CA ARG A 111 7.67 14.32 13.75
C ARG A 111 6.53 14.70 12.79
N PRO A 112 5.67 15.67 13.15
CA PRO A 112 4.49 16.05 12.38
C PRO A 112 4.81 16.50 10.95
N LEU A 113 5.96 17.17 10.74
CA LEU A 113 6.38 17.62 9.41
C LEU A 113 6.64 16.45 8.45
N PHE A 114 7.32 15.40 8.93
CA PHE A 114 7.58 14.20 8.14
C PHE A 114 6.31 13.41 7.87
N ILE A 115 5.37 13.40 8.82
CA ILE A 115 4.06 12.78 8.64
C ILE A 115 3.28 13.52 7.54
N ALA A 116 3.23 14.84 7.58
CA ALA A 116 2.53 15.64 6.57
C ALA A 116 3.13 15.46 5.17
N ILE A 117 4.46 15.53 5.03
CA ILE A 117 5.15 15.32 3.75
C ILE A 117 4.94 13.90 3.25
N GLY A 118 5.13 12.89 4.11
CA GLY A 118 4.95 11.48 3.75
C GLY A 118 3.51 11.18 3.31
N THR A 119 2.53 11.70 4.05
CA THR A 119 1.11 11.60 3.70
C THR A 119 0.84 12.24 2.34
N GLY A 120 1.33 13.46 2.11
CA GLY A 120 1.16 14.16 0.84
C GLY A 120 1.79 13.43 -0.34
N VAL A 121 3.03 12.93 -0.18
CA VAL A 121 3.74 12.17 -1.23
C VAL A 121 3.01 10.86 -1.56
N ILE A 122 2.53 10.13 -0.55
CA ILE A 122 1.78 8.88 -0.76
C ILE A 122 0.46 9.16 -1.46
N LEU A 123 -0.30 10.16 -1.01
CA LEU A 123 -1.57 10.54 -1.64
C LEU A 123 -1.37 10.98 -3.08
N LEU A 124 -0.34 11.78 -3.34
CA LEU A 124 0.02 12.23 -4.69
C LEU A 124 0.40 11.06 -5.58
N PHE A 125 1.22 10.12 -5.07
CA PHE A 125 1.58 8.91 -5.80
C PHE A 125 0.35 8.07 -6.13
N VAL A 126 -0.54 7.84 -5.16
CA VAL A 126 -1.78 7.10 -5.37
C VAL A 126 -2.68 7.81 -6.38
N TYR A 127 -2.80 9.14 -6.31
CA TYR A 127 -3.54 9.91 -7.30
C TYR A 127 -2.96 9.74 -8.71
N LEU A 128 -1.66 9.95 -8.89
CA LEU A 128 -1.00 9.84 -10.19
C LEU A 128 -1.13 8.43 -10.79
N VAL A 129 -1.03 7.41 -9.95
CA VAL A 129 -1.11 6.01 -10.39
C VAL A 129 -2.56 5.59 -10.64
N PHE A 130 -3.44 5.73 -9.65
CA PHE A 130 -4.79 5.15 -9.70
C PHE A 130 -5.77 6.03 -10.48
N VAL A 131 -5.74 7.34 -10.27
CA VAL A 131 -6.67 8.26 -10.92
C VAL A 131 -6.17 8.63 -12.30
N TYR A 132 -4.93 9.12 -12.39
CA TYR A 132 -4.40 9.65 -13.66
C TYR A 132 -3.94 8.55 -14.62
N PHE A 133 -3.18 7.57 -14.14
CA PHE A 133 -2.60 6.53 -15.02
C PHE A 133 -3.55 5.36 -15.28
N LEU A 134 -4.24 4.89 -14.25
CA LEU A 134 -5.16 3.75 -14.31
C LEU A 134 -6.61 4.14 -14.64
N GLY A 135 -7.00 5.41 -14.44
CA GLY A 135 -8.38 5.86 -14.69
C GLY A 135 -9.42 5.17 -13.81
N VAL A 136 -9.02 4.64 -12.65
CA VAL A 136 -9.91 3.93 -11.73
C VAL A 136 -10.63 4.97 -10.87
N PRO A 137 -11.97 4.97 -10.84
CA PRO A 137 -12.72 5.86 -9.97
C PRO A 137 -12.46 5.47 -8.52
N VAL A 138 -11.87 6.39 -7.76
CA VAL A 138 -11.64 6.24 -6.32
C VAL A 138 -12.80 6.94 -5.60
N PRO A 139 -13.36 6.38 -4.51
CA PRO A 139 -14.47 7.01 -3.81
C PRO A 139 -14.09 8.45 -3.41
N MET A 140 -14.79 9.43 -3.98
CA MET A 140 -14.55 10.84 -3.67
C MET A 140 -15.43 11.29 -2.50
N GLY A 141 -16.41 10.45 -2.09
CA GLY A 141 -17.21 10.64 -0.88
C GLY A 141 -18.03 11.93 -0.98
N ILE A 142 -17.91 12.81 0.01
CA ILE A 142 -18.59 14.12 0.06
C ILE A 142 -18.32 15.04 -1.15
N TRP A 143 -17.33 14.76 -1.98
CA TRP A 143 -17.00 15.55 -3.18
C TRP A 143 -17.73 15.06 -4.45
N GLU A 144 -18.62 14.07 -4.33
CA GLU A 144 -19.48 13.58 -5.43
C GLU A 144 -20.81 14.38 -5.57
N GLY A 145 -20.90 15.54 -4.91
CA GLY A 145 -22.02 16.48 -5.02
C GLY A 145 -21.99 17.35 -6.27
#